data_AF-A0A1G3FXW7-F1
#
_entry.id   AF-A0A1G3FXW7-F1
#
_cell.length_a   1.000
_cell.length_b   1.000
_cell.length_c   1.000
_cell.angle_alpha   90.00
_cell.angle_beta   90.00
_cell.angle_gamma   90.00
#
_symmetry.space_group_name_H-M   'P 1'
#
loop_
_entity.id
_entity.type
_entity.pdbx_description
1 polymer ?
#
loop_
_entity_poly.entity_id
_entity_poly.type
_entity_poly.pdbx_seq_one_letter_code
_entity_poly.pdbx_strand_id
1 'polypeptide(L)'
;MVMPLGYYDDFEVERVVRAELDSKASHASLSAAIEPVADRLLKSFRAAKEAEIAARAQQDEKSALVARQTQDALIVFRANMGAFTRLYAFLSQIFDYGSTAIEARSIFYRRLIPLLDFGREREGVDLSKVELTHHKLIAKDKTDLTLGTGGEKLRPMAETGSASVQDKEKALLSEILSRMNDMFPGTTEEDQLSWLMGVKGKLMENETLAQQAGSNQKEQFDNSPALKSAIMDAIIEALDAHSAMSRQALGSQEVQADLKAALMGPGRLYEELRERAA
;
A
#
# COMPACT_ATOMS: atom_id res chain seq x y z
N MET A 1 14.31 -11.50 -10.07
CA MET A 1 15.59 -10.91 -9.62
C MET A 1 15.52 -9.42 -9.94
N VAL A 2 15.10 -8.60 -8.96
CA VAL A 2 14.96 -7.14 -9.14
C VAL A 2 16.21 -6.51 -8.54
N MET A 3 17.00 -5.79 -9.36
CA MET A 3 18.18 -5.08 -8.89
C MET A 3 17.77 -4.04 -7.83
N PRO A 4 18.46 -3.97 -6.67
CA PRO A 4 18.26 -2.87 -5.74
C PRO A 4 18.70 -1.58 -6.44
N LEU A 5 17.92 -0.50 -6.31
CA LEU A 5 18.21 0.82 -6.89
C LEU A 5 19.49 1.52 -6.32
N GLY A 6 20.48 0.77 -5.83
CA GLY A 6 21.76 1.30 -5.35
C GLY A 6 21.68 2.22 -4.13
N TYR A 7 20.53 2.28 -3.45
CA TYR A 7 20.32 3.19 -2.31
C TYR A 7 21.07 2.77 -1.05
N TYR A 8 21.34 1.47 -0.89
CA TYR A 8 22.19 0.92 0.15
C TYR A 8 22.77 -0.44 -0.29
N ASP A 9 23.79 -0.93 0.41
CA ASP A 9 24.39 -2.26 0.20
C ASP A 9 24.27 -3.18 1.43
N ASP A 10 24.60 -4.45 1.26
CA ASP A 10 24.49 -5.45 2.34
C ASP A 10 25.49 -5.19 3.48
N PHE A 11 26.65 -4.57 3.22
CA PHE A 11 27.61 -4.20 4.27
C PHE A 11 27.06 -3.07 5.16
N GLU A 12 26.33 -2.13 4.57
CA GLU A 12 25.64 -1.06 5.31
C GLU A 12 24.53 -1.62 6.20
N VAL A 13 23.80 -2.63 5.73
CA VAL A 13 22.81 -3.37 6.53
C VAL A 13 23.48 -4.08 7.70
N GLU A 14 24.53 -4.86 7.43
CA GLU A 14 25.27 -5.61 8.46
C GLU A 14 25.90 -4.70 9.51
N ARG A 15 26.44 -3.54 9.10
CA ARG A 15 27.05 -2.56 10.01
C ARG A 15 26.04 -2.04 11.02
N VAL A 16 24.84 -1.68 10.57
CA VAL A 16 23.76 -1.20 11.45
C VAL A 16 23.24 -2.32 12.36
N VAL A 17 23.06 -3.52 11.81
CA VAL A 17 22.59 -4.68 12.59
C VAL A 17 23.59 -5.06 13.68
N ARG A 18 24.89 -5.04 13.37
CA ARG A 18 25.94 -5.31 14.36
C ARG A 18 25.93 -4.27 15.48
N ALA A 19 25.77 -2.99 15.15
CA ALA A 19 25.67 -1.92 16.15
C ALA A 19 24.39 -2.01 16.98
N GLU A 20 23.28 -2.49 16.41
CA GLU A 20 22.01 -2.68 17.12
C GLU A 20 22.03 -3.88 18.09
N LEU A 21 22.65 -4.99 17.67
CA LEU A 21 22.65 -6.25 18.43
C LEU A 21 23.78 -6.36 19.46
N ASP A 22 24.77 -5.46 19.40
CA ASP A 22 25.84 -5.41 20.40
C ASP A 22 25.32 -4.81 21.72
N SER A 23 25.28 -5.65 22.76
CA SER A 23 24.83 -5.26 24.11
C SER A 23 25.71 -4.21 24.79
N LYS A 24 26.88 -3.89 24.22
CA LYS A 24 27.81 -2.85 24.69
C LYS A 24 27.84 -1.62 23.78
N ALA A 25 27.11 -1.63 22.66
CA ALA A 25 27.07 -0.51 21.74
C ALA A 25 26.41 0.71 22.38
N SER A 26 27.04 1.88 22.19
CA SER A 26 26.47 3.16 22.59
C SER A 26 25.50 3.66 21.52
N HIS A 27 24.53 4.49 21.90
CA HIS A 27 23.65 5.16 20.93
C HIS A 27 24.42 5.93 19.85
N ALA A 28 25.59 6.48 20.19
CA ALA A 28 26.49 7.13 19.24
C ALA A 28 27.03 6.16 18.16
N SER A 29 27.30 4.90 18.52
CA SER A 29 27.78 3.89 17.57
C SER A 29 26.70 3.44 16.58
N LEU A 30 25.44 3.34 17.02
CA LEU A 30 24.30 3.06 16.15
C LEU A 30 24.03 4.22 15.19
N SER A 31 24.06 5.45 15.71
CA SER A 31 23.90 6.66 14.89
C SER A 31 25.02 6.77 13.84
N ALA A 32 26.27 6.57 14.23
CA ALA A 32 27.41 6.59 13.30
C ALA A 32 27.33 5.49 12.23
N ALA A 33 26.73 4.34 12.55
CA ALA A 33 26.56 3.24 11.59
C ALA A 33 25.55 3.58 10.48
N ILE A 34 24.47 4.29 10.82
CA ILE A 34 23.34 4.55 9.91
C ILE A 34 23.38 5.92 9.22
N GLU A 35 24.04 6.90 9.86
CA GLU A 35 24.16 8.27 9.38
C GLU A 35 24.65 8.39 7.92
N PRO A 36 25.69 7.65 7.47
CA PRO A 36 26.17 7.78 6.09
C PRO A 36 25.12 7.44 5.03
N VAL A 37 24.24 6.48 5.31
CA VAL A 37 23.16 6.08 4.40
C VAL A 37 22.07 7.16 4.39
N ALA A 38 21.66 7.62 5.58
CA ALA A 38 20.65 8.65 5.71
C ALA A 38 21.09 9.97 5.06
N ASP A 39 22.33 10.40 5.31
CA ASP A 39 22.92 11.61 4.75
C ASP A 39 22.97 11.53 3.21
N ARG A 40 23.41 10.41 2.65
CA ARG A 40 23.45 10.20 1.19
C ARG A 40 22.07 10.32 0.55
N LEU A 41 21.04 9.72 1.15
CA LEU A 41 19.68 9.78 0.62
C LEU A 41 19.06 11.17 0.75
N LEU A 42 19.31 11.85 1.87
CA LEU A 42 18.85 13.24 2.07
C LEU A 42 19.54 14.22 1.11
N LYS A 43 20.86 14.08 0.89
CA LYS A 43 21.60 14.88 -0.10
C LYS A 43 21.11 14.62 -1.51
N SER A 44 20.84 13.37 -1.87
CA SER A 44 20.29 13.01 -3.19
C SER A 44 18.92 13.65 -3.42
N PHE A 45 18.06 13.64 -2.40
CA PHE A 45 16.74 14.28 -2.46
C PHE A 45 16.86 15.81 -2.61
N ARG A 46 17.74 16.45 -1.84
CA ARG A 46 17.99 17.91 -1.94
C ARG A 46 18.54 18.29 -3.31
N ALA A 47 19.53 17.57 -3.81
CA ALA A 47 20.11 17.81 -5.13
C ALA A 47 19.06 17.67 -6.25
N ALA A 48 18.17 16.68 -6.15
CA ALA A 48 17.07 16.53 -7.09
C ALA A 48 16.06 17.69 -7.00
N LYS A 49 15.77 18.20 -5.80
CA LYS A 49 14.92 19.39 -5.62
C LYS A 49 15.55 20.65 -6.22
N GLU A 50 16.83 20.89 -5.95
CA GLU A 50 17.57 22.03 -6.50
C GLU A 50 17.69 21.95 -8.03
N ALA A 51 17.94 20.75 -8.57
CA ALA A 51 17.96 20.52 -10.02
C ALA A 51 16.60 20.79 -10.68
N GLU A 52 15.49 20.43 -10.03
CA GLU A 52 14.15 20.75 -10.54
C GLU A 52 13.93 22.27 -10.59
N ILE A 53 14.28 22.99 -9.52
CA ILE A 53 14.15 24.45 -9.46
C ILE A 53 15.00 25.13 -10.54
N ALA A 54 16.26 24.70 -10.70
CA ALA A 54 17.17 25.24 -11.70
C ALA A 54 16.69 24.95 -13.14
N ALA A 55 16.18 23.75 -13.41
CA ALA A 55 15.65 23.37 -14.71
C ALA A 55 14.37 24.17 -15.07
N ARG A 56 13.46 24.37 -14.10
CA ARG A 56 12.27 25.20 -14.28
C ARG A 56 12.62 26.67 -14.55
N ALA A 57 13.63 27.20 -13.87
CA ALA A 57 14.13 28.56 -14.13
C ALA A 57 14.70 28.73 -15.55
N GLN A 58 15.24 27.65 -16.12
CA GLN A 58 15.75 27.60 -17.49
C GLN A 58 14.70 27.17 -18.53
N GLN A 59 13.44 26.96 -18.12
CA GLN A 59 12.36 26.41 -18.95
C GLN A 59 12.69 25.04 -19.59
N ASP A 60 13.58 24.26 -18.98
CA ASP A 60 13.90 22.89 -19.39
C ASP A 60 12.96 21.90 -18.68
N GLU A 61 11.78 21.70 -19.28
CA GLU A 61 10.75 20.77 -18.77
C GLU A 61 11.24 19.31 -18.70
N LYS A 62 12.18 18.90 -19.56
CA LYS A 62 12.69 17.52 -19.55
C LYS A 62 13.57 17.29 -18.32
N SER A 63 14.50 18.21 -18.05
CA SER A 63 15.37 18.12 -16.87
C SER A 63 14.56 18.29 -15.58
N ALA A 64 13.53 19.15 -15.57
CA ALA A 64 12.62 19.29 -14.44
C ALA A 64 11.84 17.99 -14.15
N LEU A 65 11.36 17.29 -15.19
CA LEU A 65 10.67 16.01 -15.04
C LEU A 65 11.60 14.92 -14.46
N VAL A 66 12.83 14.80 -14.96
CA VAL A 66 13.81 13.81 -14.47
C VAL A 66 14.16 14.06 -13.00
N ALA A 67 14.36 15.32 -12.63
CA ALA A 67 14.63 15.72 -11.25
C ALA A 67 13.44 15.38 -10.32
N ARG A 68 12.21 15.61 -10.77
CA ARG A 68 10.99 15.23 -10.05
C ARG A 68 10.84 13.71 -9.89
N GLN A 69 11.09 12.94 -10.94
CA GLN A 69 11.07 11.48 -10.89
C GLN A 69 12.07 10.91 -9.88
N THR A 70 13.22 11.56 -9.74
CA THR A 70 14.24 11.18 -8.75
C THR A 70 13.76 11.43 -7.32
N GLN A 71 13.07 12.54 -7.06
CA GLN A 71 12.42 12.82 -5.78
C GLN A 71 11.33 11.79 -5.46
N ASP A 72 10.44 11.52 -6.43
CA ASP A 72 9.36 10.56 -6.29
C ASP A 72 9.89 9.15 -6.02
N ALA A 73 10.97 8.73 -6.68
CA ALA A 73 11.61 7.44 -6.46
C ALA A 73 12.14 7.28 -5.02
N LEU A 74 12.70 8.34 -4.43
CA LEU A 74 13.18 8.33 -3.04
C LEU A 74 12.02 8.28 -2.03
N ILE A 75 10.91 8.98 -2.32
CA ILE A 75 9.69 8.94 -1.51
C ILE A 75 9.08 7.52 -1.53
N VAL A 76 8.95 6.93 -2.72
CA VAL A 76 8.45 5.55 -2.90
C VAL A 76 9.38 4.56 -2.20
N PHE A 77 10.70 4.75 -2.30
CA PHE A 77 11.68 3.89 -1.63
C PHE A 77 11.48 3.88 -0.10
N ARG A 78 11.32 5.05 0.53
CA ARG A 78 11.01 5.15 1.98
C ARG A 78 9.69 4.49 2.34
N ALA A 79 8.66 4.65 1.52
CA ALA A 79 7.36 4.02 1.73
C ALA A 79 7.46 2.48 1.69
N ASN A 80 8.19 1.94 0.70
CA ASN A 80 8.44 0.51 0.55
C ASN A 80 9.19 -0.09 1.74
N MET A 81 10.17 0.62 2.30
CA MET A 81 10.86 0.18 3.52
C MET A 81 9.89 0.09 4.71
N GLY A 82 8.98 1.05 4.85
CA GLY A 82 7.94 1.00 5.87
C GLY A 82 6.98 -0.18 5.66
N ALA A 83 6.60 -0.48 4.41
CA ALA A 83 5.77 -1.63 4.10
C ALA A 83 6.45 -2.95 4.48
N PHE A 84 7.74 -3.07 4.17
CA PHE A 84 8.55 -4.23 4.53
C PHE A 84 8.60 -4.46 6.04
N THR A 85 8.90 -3.43 6.86
CA THR A 85 9.04 -3.60 8.31
C THR A 85 7.75 -4.08 8.96
N ARG A 86 6.59 -3.62 8.47
CA ARG A 86 5.27 -3.98 8.98
C ARG A 86 4.84 -5.36 8.53
N LEU A 87 5.05 -5.71 7.26
CA LEU A 87 4.82 -7.06 6.74
C LEU A 87 5.67 -8.09 7.47
N TYR A 88 6.96 -7.78 7.68
CA TYR A 88 7.85 -8.61 8.47
C TYR A 88 7.36 -8.76 9.91
N ALA A 89 6.98 -7.67 10.59
CA ALA A 89 6.49 -7.70 11.96
C ALA A 89 5.20 -8.52 12.13
N PHE A 90 4.32 -8.53 11.13
CA PHE A 90 3.11 -9.34 11.13
C PHE A 90 3.42 -10.82 10.88
N LEU A 91 4.14 -11.13 9.80
CA LEU A 91 4.37 -12.52 9.41
C LEU A 91 5.33 -13.25 10.36
N SER A 92 6.26 -12.54 11.02
CA SER A 92 7.16 -13.13 12.03
C SER A 92 6.42 -13.58 13.30
N GLN A 93 5.14 -13.23 13.46
CA GLN A 93 4.29 -13.73 14.55
C GLN A 93 3.73 -15.13 14.26
N ILE A 94 3.66 -15.51 12.97
CA ILE A 94 2.98 -16.71 12.48
C ILE A 94 3.97 -17.70 11.88
N PHE A 95 5.10 -17.22 11.36
CA PHE A 95 6.09 -18.01 10.64
C PHE A 95 7.51 -17.62 11.05
N ASP A 96 8.35 -18.63 11.34
CA ASP A 96 9.79 -18.43 11.48
C ASP A 96 10.44 -18.48 10.09
N TYR A 97 11.00 -17.35 9.67
CA TYR A 97 11.57 -17.18 8.34
C TYR A 97 12.86 -17.96 8.11
N GLY A 98 13.56 -18.42 9.15
CA GLY A 98 14.83 -19.14 9.04
C GLY A 98 15.95 -18.39 8.31
N SER A 99 15.73 -17.11 7.94
CA SER A 99 16.61 -16.28 7.13
C SER A 99 16.99 -15.01 7.89
N THR A 100 18.24 -14.98 8.35
CA THR A 100 18.83 -13.83 9.05
C THR A 100 18.90 -12.57 8.18
N ALA A 101 18.90 -12.73 6.85
CA ALA A 101 18.96 -11.62 5.90
C ALA A 101 17.66 -10.77 5.89
N ILE A 102 16.50 -11.40 6.06
CA ILE A 102 15.20 -10.69 6.10
C ILE A 102 15.09 -9.91 7.41
N GLU A 103 15.49 -10.54 8.52
CA GLU A 103 15.53 -9.92 9.83
C GLU A 103 16.49 -8.72 9.87
N ALA A 104 17.70 -8.88 9.34
CA ALA A 104 18.71 -7.84 9.23
C ALA A 104 18.18 -6.60 8.48
N ARG A 105 17.50 -6.80 7.33
CA ARG A 105 16.86 -5.70 6.59
C ARG A 105 15.73 -5.04 7.39
N SER A 106 14.98 -5.80 8.18
CA SER A 106 13.91 -5.25 9.01
C SER A 106 14.43 -4.31 10.11
N ILE A 107 15.57 -4.66 10.73
CA ILE A 107 16.25 -3.86 11.74
C ILE A 107 16.79 -2.58 11.09
N PHE A 108 17.49 -2.73 9.98
CA PHE A 108 18.06 -1.62 9.22
C PHE A 108 16.99 -0.59 8.81
N TYR A 109 15.89 -1.03 8.19
CA TYR A 109 14.81 -0.13 7.78
C TYR A 109 14.14 0.59 8.96
N ARG A 110 13.92 -0.12 10.07
CA ARG A 110 13.31 0.47 11.29
C ARG A 110 14.13 1.65 11.82
N ARG A 111 15.45 1.57 11.69
CA ARG A 111 16.37 2.64 12.08
C ARG A 111 16.51 3.74 11.01
N LEU A 112 16.39 3.40 9.73
CA LEU A 112 16.60 4.35 8.64
C LEU A 112 15.39 5.25 8.38
N ILE A 113 14.17 4.72 8.42
CA ILE A 113 12.94 5.45 8.08
C ILE A 113 12.74 6.77 8.87
N PRO A 114 13.00 6.83 10.20
CA PRO A 114 12.83 8.06 10.98
C PRO A 114 13.76 9.20 10.54
N LEU A 115 14.93 8.84 9.96
CA LEU A 115 15.96 9.79 9.51
C LEU A 115 15.63 10.43 8.16
N LEU A 116 14.79 9.79 7.35
CA LEU A 116 14.43 10.23 6.00
C LEU A 116 13.22 11.18 6.03
N ASP A 117 13.43 12.42 6.51
CA ASP A 117 12.39 13.46 6.55
C ASP A 117 12.39 14.29 5.24
N PHE A 118 11.89 13.68 4.14
CA PHE A 118 11.79 14.32 2.82
C PHE A 118 10.71 15.42 2.84
N GLY A 119 11.07 16.65 3.24
CA GLY A 119 10.13 17.77 3.28
C GLY A 119 10.45 18.91 4.26
N ARG A 120 11.47 18.79 5.12
CA ARG A 120 11.92 19.88 5.99
C ARG A 120 13.26 20.47 5.54
N GLU A 121 13.32 21.80 5.44
CA GLU A 121 14.52 22.61 5.19
C GLU A 121 15.45 22.65 6.42
N ARG A 122 15.82 21.50 6.97
CA ARG A 122 16.89 21.45 7.98
C ARG A 122 18.17 20.97 7.32
N GLU A 123 19.29 21.63 7.58
CA GLU A 123 20.63 21.11 7.29
C GLU A 123 20.95 19.99 8.30
N GLY A 124 21.47 18.86 7.81
CA GLY A 124 21.84 17.70 8.63
C GLY A 124 20.80 16.57 8.73
N VAL A 125 21.26 15.39 9.20
CA VAL A 125 20.43 14.23 9.55
C VAL A 125 19.94 14.40 10.99
N ASP A 126 18.62 14.33 11.21
CA ASP A 126 18.05 14.43 12.56
C ASP A 126 18.14 13.08 13.30
N LEU A 127 19.26 12.86 13.98
CA LEU A 127 19.55 11.63 14.73
C LEU A 127 18.76 11.51 16.05
N SER A 128 18.06 12.57 16.50
CA SER A 128 17.24 12.52 17.72
C SER A 128 16.09 11.51 17.64
N LYS A 129 15.67 11.14 16.43
CA LYS A 129 14.61 10.15 16.17
C LYS A 129 15.08 8.69 16.23
N VAL A 130 16.39 8.46 16.42
CA VAL A 130 16.96 7.12 16.68
C VAL A 130 16.89 6.77 18.18
N GLU A 131 16.64 7.77 19.03
CA GLU A 131 16.49 7.58 20.48
C GLU A 131 15.22 6.77 20.79
N LEU A 132 15.40 5.65 21.48
CA LEU A 132 14.29 4.86 22.03
C LEU A 132 13.68 5.61 23.22
N THR A 133 12.51 6.22 23.05
CA THR A 133 11.86 6.94 24.16
C THR A 133 10.99 6.06 25.07
N HIS A 134 10.64 4.82 24.71
CA HIS A 134 9.91 3.92 25.62
C HIS A 134 10.34 2.46 25.48
N HIS A 135 11.13 1.96 26.44
CA HIS A 135 11.24 0.53 26.72
C HIS A 135 10.28 0.17 27.86
N LYS A 136 9.27 -0.66 27.59
CA LYS A 136 8.74 -1.57 28.61
C LYS A 136 9.45 -2.91 28.40
N LEU A 137 10.60 -3.08 29.04
CA LEU A 137 11.23 -4.40 29.15
C LEU A 137 10.36 -5.23 30.09
N ILE A 138 9.57 -6.14 29.53
CA ILE A 138 8.99 -7.24 30.31
C ILE A 138 9.98 -8.39 30.16
N ALA A 139 10.74 -8.67 31.22
CA ALA A 139 11.46 -9.92 31.32
C ALA A 139 10.42 -11.05 31.35
N LYS A 140 10.21 -11.71 30.21
CA LYS A 140 9.52 -12.99 30.20
C LYS A 140 10.54 -14.05 30.58
N ASP A 141 10.59 -14.38 31.87
CA ASP A 141 11.08 -15.69 32.29
C ASP A 141 10.31 -16.76 31.50
N LYS A 142 11.00 -17.89 31.25
CA LYS A 142 10.49 -19.09 30.54
C LYS A 142 9.01 -19.33 30.87
N THR A 143 8.14 -18.80 30.03
CA THR A 143 6.70 -19.00 30.18
C THR A 143 6.40 -20.22 29.35
N ASP A 144 6.01 -21.30 30.02
CA ASP A 144 5.50 -22.48 29.37
C ASP A 144 4.26 -22.06 28.55
N LEU A 145 4.36 -22.17 27.22
CA LEU A 145 3.29 -21.82 26.29
C LEU A 145 2.18 -22.88 26.40
N THR A 146 1.36 -22.76 27.44
CA THR A 146 0.09 -23.48 27.49
C THR A 146 -0.86 -22.81 26.50
N LEU A 147 -1.18 -23.52 25.43
CA LEU A 147 -2.21 -23.16 24.45
C LEU A 147 -3.59 -23.27 25.11
N GLY A 148 -3.91 -22.30 25.96
CA GLY A 148 -5.24 -22.09 26.50
C GLY A 148 -6.11 -21.40 25.45
N THR A 149 -7.26 -21.99 25.15
CA THR A 149 -8.28 -21.47 24.23
C THR A 149 -8.82 -20.13 24.72
N GLY A 150 -8.22 -19.02 24.30
CA GLY A 150 -8.70 -17.69 24.68
C GLY A 150 -7.75 -16.52 24.44
N GLY A 151 -6.72 -16.65 23.61
CA GLY A 151 -5.91 -15.50 23.20
C GLY A 151 -6.74 -14.52 22.38
N GLU A 152 -6.61 -13.22 22.70
CA GLU A 152 -7.22 -12.13 21.92
C GLU A 152 -6.79 -12.29 20.45
N LYS A 153 -7.76 -12.40 19.54
CA LYS A 153 -7.47 -12.57 18.10
C LYS A 153 -6.67 -11.36 17.62
N LEU A 154 -5.56 -11.61 16.92
CA LEU A 154 -4.80 -10.57 16.25
C LEU A 154 -5.74 -9.79 15.32
N ARG A 155 -5.86 -8.48 15.53
CA ARG A 155 -6.62 -7.62 14.62
C ARG A 155 -5.97 -7.69 13.23
N PRO A 156 -6.76 -7.87 12.16
CA PRO A 156 -6.23 -7.80 10.80
C PRO A 156 -5.48 -6.48 10.61
N MET A 157 -4.31 -6.56 9.96
CA MET A 157 -3.52 -5.39 9.61
C MET A 157 -4.19 -4.66 8.44
N ALA A 158 -5.25 -3.91 8.74
CA ALA A 158 -5.76 -2.90 7.83
C ALA A 158 -4.85 -1.68 7.95
N GLU A 159 -4.36 -1.23 6.81
CA GLU A 159 -3.59 -0.02 6.64
C GLU A 159 -2.11 -0.14 7.05
N THR A 160 -1.24 -0.08 6.06
CA THR A 160 -0.06 0.81 6.12
C THR A 160 0.80 0.67 4.85
N GLY A 161 1.20 1.80 4.29
CA GLY A 161 1.54 1.97 2.86
C GLY A 161 0.34 2.50 2.07
N SER A 162 -0.84 2.26 2.62
CA SER A 162 -2.09 2.76 2.14
C SER A 162 -2.38 4.18 2.62
N ALA A 163 -2.00 4.70 3.80
CA ALA A 163 -2.46 6.03 4.22
C ALA A 163 -2.49 7.13 3.13
N SER A 164 -1.43 7.37 2.33
CA SER A 164 -1.55 8.29 1.17
C SER A 164 -2.18 7.68 -0.10
N VAL A 165 -2.08 6.37 -0.30
CA VAL A 165 -2.65 5.62 -1.44
C VAL A 165 -4.14 5.36 -1.20
N GLN A 166 -4.56 4.75 -0.10
CA GLN A 166 -5.88 4.85 0.51
C GLN A 166 -6.38 6.28 0.66
N ASP A 167 -5.62 7.31 1.07
CA ASP A 167 -6.23 8.66 1.12
C ASP A 167 -6.51 9.17 -0.30
N LYS A 168 -5.63 8.89 -1.27
CA LYS A 168 -5.88 9.19 -2.69
C LYS A 168 -6.98 8.31 -3.28
N GLU A 169 -7.04 7.04 -2.96
CA GLU A 169 -8.03 6.06 -3.42
C GLU A 169 -9.37 6.31 -2.75
N LYS A 170 -9.41 6.69 -1.46
CA LYS A 170 -10.58 7.14 -0.71
C LYS A 170 -11.04 8.50 -1.27
N ALA A 171 -10.13 9.41 -1.63
CA ALA A 171 -10.50 10.66 -2.29
C ALA A 171 -11.08 10.43 -3.69
N LEU A 172 -10.45 9.56 -4.49
CA LEU A 172 -10.97 9.15 -5.80
C LEU A 172 -12.30 8.40 -5.69
N LEU A 173 -12.43 7.51 -4.70
CA LEU A 173 -13.66 6.79 -4.40
C LEU A 173 -14.75 7.76 -3.93
N SER A 174 -14.42 8.73 -3.09
CA SER A 174 -15.33 9.78 -2.65
C SER A 174 -15.78 10.66 -3.81
N GLU A 175 -14.89 10.99 -4.75
CA GLU A 175 -15.25 11.70 -5.98
C GLU A 175 -16.19 10.87 -6.86
N ILE A 176 -15.90 9.57 -7.03
CA ILE A 176 -16.74 8.63 -7.76
C ILE A 176 -18.12 8.54 -7.10
N LEU A 177 -18.19 8.35 -5.78
CA LEU A 177 -19.41 8.26 -5.00
C LEU A 177 -20.23 9.54 -5.09
N SER A 178 -19.59 10.72 -5.01
CA SER A 178 -20.27 12.00 -5.17
C SER A 178 -20.94 12.09 -6.55
N ARG A 179 -20.20 11.75 -7.63
CA ARG A 179 -20.74 11.76 -8.99
C ARG A 179 -21.86 10.74 -9.17
N MET A 180 -21.74 9.56 -8.56
CA MET A 180 -22.74 8.51 -8.61
C MET A 180 -24.03 8.90 -7.86
N ASN A 181 -23.92 9.51 -6.69
CA ASN A 181 -25.05 10.02 -5.91
C ASN A 181 -25.83 11.10 -6.68
N ASP A 182 -25.15 11.97 -7.42
CA ASP A 182 -25.80 12.99 -8.26
C ASP A 182 -26.60 12.36 -9.42
N MET A 183 -26.10 11.24 -9.99
CA MET A 183 -26.75 10.57 -11.13
C MET A 183 -27.88 9.62 -10.70
N PHE A 184 -27.77 9.00 -9.51
CA PHE A 184 -28.69 7.95 -9.05
C PHE A 184 -29.26 8.23 -7.65
N PRO A 185 -30.00 9.34 -7.48
CA PRO A 185 -30.61 9.67 -6.19
C PRO A 185 -31.56 8.55 -5.74
N GLY A 186 -31.48 8.17 -4.46
CA GLY A 186 -32.34 7.14 -3.86
C GLY A 186 -31.77 5.72 -3.85
N THR A 187 -30.52 5.53 -4.28
CA THR A 187 -29.76 4.27 -4.13
C THR A 187 -28.69 4.42 -3.04
N THR A 188 -28.21 3.31 -2.48
CA THR A 188 -27.11 3.37 -1.50
C THR A 188 -25.76 3.48 -2.20
N GLU A 189 -24.75 4.05 -1.50
CA GLU A 189 -23.38 4.12 -2.01
C GLU A 189 -22.82 2.73 -2.38
N GLU A 190 -23.18 1.70 -1.59
CA GLU A 190 -22.78 0.31 -1.86
C GLU A 190 -23.41 -0.23 -3.14
N ASP A 191 -24.71 0.03 -3.36
CA ASP A 191 -25.41 -0.38 -4.59
C ASP A 191 -24.78 0.28 -5.83
N GLN A 192 -24.45 1.57 -5.72
CA GLN A 192 -23.82 2.34 -6.78
C GLN A 192 -22.42 1.82 -7.11
N LEU A 193 -21.60 1.53 -6.09
CA LEU A 193 -20.25 0.99 -6.28
C LEU A 193 -20.28 -0.41 -6.89
N SER A 194 -21.16 -1.28 -6.39
CA SER A 194 -21.35 -2.63 -6.95
C SER A 194 -21.74 -2.57 -8.42
N TRP A 195 -22.70 -1.71 -8.77
CA TRP A 195 -23.13 -1.51 -10.17
C TRP A 195 -21.98 -0.98 -11.04
N LEU A 196 -21.28 0.06 -10.59
CA LEU A 196 -20.16 0.65 -11.33
C LEU A 196 -19.03 -0.35 -11.57
N MET A 197 -18.70 -1.17 -10.57
CA MET A 197 -17.67 -2.20 -10.68
C MET A 197 -18.08 -3.30 -11.65
N GLY A 198 -19.37 -3.66 -11.70
CA GLY A 198 -19.90 -4.59 -12.71
C GLY A 198 -19.73 -4.08 -14.14
N VAL A 199 -20.13 -2.83 -14.39
CA VAL A 199 -19.97 -2.19 -15.71
C VAL A 199 -18.50 -2.04 -16.08
N LYS A 200 -17.66 -1.60 -15.14
CA LYS A 200 -16.21 -1.49 -15.35
C LYS A 200 -15.58 -2.84 -15.68
N GLY A 201 -16.00 -3.92 -15.00
CA GLY A 201 -15.55 -5.28 -15.29
C GLY A 201 -15.77 -5.66 -16.74
N LYS A 202 -16.98 -5.40 -17.27
CA LYS A 202 -17.31 -5.65 -18.68
C LYS A 202 -16.50 -4.82 -19.68
N LEU A 203 -16.23 -3.56 -19.36
CA LEU A 203 -15.36 -2.71 -20.17
C LEU A 203 -13.91 -3.23 -20.21
N MET A 204 -13.42 -3.77 -19.09
CA MET A 204 -12.06 -4.33 -18.99
C MET A 204 -11.90 -5.65 -19.75
N GLU A 205 -12.99 -6.39 -20.00
CA GLU A 205 -13.02 -7.58 -20.85
C GLU A 205 -12.98 -7.25 -22.35
N ASN A 206 -13.21 -5.99 -22.74
CA ASN A 206 -13.28 -5.57 -24.14
C ASN A 206 -11.88 -5.36 -24.75
N GLU A 207 -11.42 -6.32 -25.54
CA GLU A 207 -10.11 -6.28 -26.21
C GLU A 207 -9.94 -5.07 -27.15
N THR A 208 -11.02 -4.59 -27.77
CA THR A 208 -10.97 -3.42 -28.66
C THR A 208 -10.66 -2.16 -27.85
N LEU A 209 -11.25 -2.00 -26.67
CA LEU A 209 -10.93 -0.88 -25.79
C LEU A 209 -9.50 -0.98 -25.26
N ALA A 210 -9.03 -2.18 -24.91
CA ALA A 210 -7.66 -2.39 -24.47
C ALA A 210 -6.64 -1.98 -25.56
N GLN A 211 -6.88 -2.38 -26.82
CA GLN A 211 -6.05 -1.98 -27.95
C GLN A 211 -6.07 -0.46 -28.19
N GLN A 212 -7.25 0.16 -28.11
CA GLN A 212 -7.38 1.60 -28.29
C GLN A 212 -6.71 2.39 -27.17
N ALA A 213 -6.85 1.97 -25.91
CA ALA A 213 -6.20 2.60 -24.77
C ALA A 213 -4.66 2.47 -24.84
N GLY A 214 -4.14 1.36 -25.38
CA GLY A 214 -2.70 1.17 -25.57
C GLY A 214 -2.11 1.97 -26.74
N SER A 215 -2.94 2.38 -27.71
CA SER A 215 -2.48 3.01 -28.96
C SER A 215 -2.78 4.51 -29.05
N ASN A 216 -3.63 5.06 -28.18
CA ASN A 216 -4.12 6.43 -28.27
C ASN A 216 -3.90 7.21 -26.97
N GLN A 217 -3.84 8.55 -27.06
CA GLN A 217 -3.89 9.41 -25.87
C GLN A 217 -5.27 9.37 -25.22
N LYS A 218 -5.35 9.72 -23.93
CA LYS A 218 -6.58 9.64 -23.15
C LYS A 218 -7.71 10.46 -23.78
N GLU A 219 -7.41 11.66 -24.27
CA GLU A 219 -8.37 12.55 -24.93
C GLU A 219 -8.93 11.94 -26.22
N GLN A 220 -8.12 11.17 -26.95
CA GLN A 220 -8.54 10.50 -28.18
C GLN A 220 -9.39 9.26 -27.86
N PHE A 221 -9.04 8.53 -26.80
CA PHE A 221 -9.82 7.40 -26.30
C PHE A 221 -11.21 7.83 -25.79
N ASP A 222 -11.26 8.92 -25.02
CA ASP A 222 -12.48 9.52 -24.48
C ASP A 222 -13.48 9.91 -25.58
N ASN A 223 -12.97 10.44 -26.70
CA ASN A 223 -13.77 10.81 -27.86
C ASN A 223 -14.04 9.64 -28.83
N SER A 224 -13.62 8.41 -28.52
CA SER A 224 -13.77 7.28 -29.44
C SER A 224 -15.23 6.80 -29.51
N PRO A 225 -15.79 6.58 -30.71
CA PRO A 225 -17.13 5.99 -30.86
C PRO A 225 -17.23 4.59 -30.25
N ALA A 226 -16.12 3.85 -30.25
CA ALA A 226 -16.02 2.51 -29.69
C ALA A 226 -16.17 2.51 -28.15
N LEU A 227 -15.63 3.51 -27.45
CA LEU A 227 -15.86 3.66 -26.01
C LEU A 227 -17.34 3.88 -25.72
N LYS A 228 -18.01 4.74 -26.50
CA LYS A 228 -19.44 5.01 -26.31
C LYS A 228 -20.31 3.77 -26.53
N SER A 229 -20.06 2.99 -27.58
CA SER A 229 -20.80 1.74 -27.81
C SER A 229 -20.51 0.71 -26.72
N ALA A 230 -19.24 0.54 -26.36
CA ALA A 230 -18.84 -0.42 -25.34
C ALA A 230 -19.40 -0.10 -23.95
N ILE A 231 -19.57 1.18 -23.59
CA ILE A 231 -20.26 1.56 -22.34
C ILE A 231 -21.72 1.10 -22.35
N MET A 232 -22.44 1.28 -23.46
CA MET A 232 -23.82 0.82 -23.58
C MET A 232 -23.91 -0.71 -23.48
N ASP A 233 -23.05 -1.41 -24.21
CA ASP A 233 -23.00 -2.88 -24.21
C ASP A 233 -22.67 -3.41 -22.81
N ALA A 234 -21.68 -2.81 -22.14
CA ALA A 234 -21.30 -3.18 -20.77
C ALA A 234 -22.43 -2.98 -19.75
N ILE A 235 -23.24 -1.93 -19.89
CA ILE A 235 -24.41 -1.70 -19.03
C ILE A 235 -25.45 -2.83 -19.22
N ILE A 236 -25.72 -3.21 -20.47
CA ILE A 236 -26.67 -4.27 -20.80
C ILE A 236 -26.16 -5.61 -20.28
N GLU A 237 -24.90 -5.96 -20.56
CA GLU A 237 -24.30 -7.22 -20.13
C GLU A 237 -24.22 -7.35 -18.60
N ALA A 238 -23.89 -6.27 -17.89
CA ALA A 238 -23.87 -6.27 -16.43
C ALA A 238 -25.28 -6.50 -15.85
N LEU A 239 -26.31 -5.87 -16.42
CA LEU A 239 -27.71 -6.08 -16.03
C LEU A 239 -28.15 -7.51 -16.29
N ASP A 240 -27.83 -8.06 -17.46
CA ASP A 240 -28.20 -9.43 -17.85
C ASP A 240 -27.53 -10.47 -16.93
N ALA A 241 -26.24 -10.31 -16.66
CA ALA A 241 -25.50 -11.18 -15.76
C ALA A 241 -26.09 -11.14 -14.33
N HIS A 242 -26.32 -9.94 -13.79
CA HIS A 242 -26.91 -9.77 -12.47
C HIS A 242 -28.32 -10.38 -12.39
N SER A 243 -29.15 -10.15 -13.41
CA SER A 243 -30.50 -10.69 -13.50
C SER A 243 -30.50 -12.21 -13.61
N ALA A 244 -29.59 -12.79 -14.39
CA ALA A 244 -29.44 -14.23 -14.55
C ALA A 244 -29.03 -14.90 -13.23
N MET A 245 -28.00 -14.38 -12.55
CA MET A 245 -27.57 -14.88 -11.24
C MET A 245 -28.71 -14.81 -10.21
N SER A 246 -29.40 -13.67 -10.16
CA SER A 246 -30.54 -13.47 -9.26
C SER A 246 -31.68 -14.47 -9.53
N ARG A 247 -32.03 -14.69 -10.80
CA ARG A 247 -33.07 -15.67 -11.17
C ARG A 247 -32.67 -17.11 -10.80
N GLN A 248 -31.41 -17.48 -11.02
CA GLN A 248 -30.92 -18.82 -10.64
C GLN A 248 -30.97 -19.03 -9.13
N ALA A 249 -30.50 -18.05 -8.35
CA ALA A 249 -30.56 -18.10 -6.89
C ALA A 249 -32.01 -18.15 -6.37
N LEU A 250 -32.92 -17.38 -6.96
CA LEU A 250 -34.34 -17.41 -6.56
C LEU A 250 -35.05 -18.72 -6.96
N GLY A 251 -34.64 -19.33 -8.07
CA GLY A 251 -35.27 -20.52 -8.64
C GLY A 251 -34.76 -21.86 -8.09
N SER A 252 -33.67 -21.89 -7.30
CA SER A 252 -33.06 -23.13 -6.83
C SER A 252 -32.71 -23.08 -5.34
N GLN A 253 -33.28 -24.00 -4.56
CA GLN A 253 -32.95 -24.15 -3.13
C GLN A 253 -31.51 -24.63 -2.93
N GLU A 254 -30.98 -25.43 -3.86
CA GLU A 254 -29.58 -25.88 -3.82
C GLU A 254 -28.63 -24.67 -3.95
N VAL A 255 -28.88 -23.80 -4.94
CA VAL A 255 -28.09 -22.57 -5.11
C VAL A 255 -28.21 -21.64 -3.89
N GLN A 256 -29.38 -21.56 -3.25
CA GLN A 256 -29.55 -20.78 -2.01
C GLN A 256 -28.77 -21.39 -0.83
N ALA A 257 -28.73 -22.71 -0.73
CA ALA A 257 -27.98 -23.40 0.31
C ALA A 257 -26.47 -23.20 0.13
N ASP A 258 -25.97 -23.30 -1.09
CA ASP A 258 -24.57 -23.06 -1.43
C ASP A 258 -24.19 -21.59 -1.21
N LEU A 259 -25.03 -20.65 -1.64
CA LEU A 259 -24.83 -19.22 -1.38
C LEU A 259 -24.76 -18.94 0.12
N LYS A 260 -25.66 -19.52 0.91
CA LYS A 260 -25.62 -19.41 2.37
C LYS A 260 -24.33 -19.99 2.94
N ALA A 261 -23.88 -21.16 2.48
CA ALA A 261 -22.65 -21.78 2.93
C ALA A 261 -21.42 -20.91 2.60
N ALA A 262 -21.38 -20.32 1.41
CA ALA A 262 -20.33 -19.40 1.00
C ALA A 262 -20.31 -18.13 1.87
N LEU A 263 -21.47 -17.53 2.15
CA LEU A 263 -21.57 -16.34 2.99
C LEU A 263 -21.20 -16.62 4.44
N MET A 264 -21.62 -17.76 4.99
CA MET A 264 -21.32 -18.15 6.38
C MET A 264 -19.90 -18.67 6.59
N GLY A 265 -19.25 -19.19 5.54
CA GLY A 265 -17.89 -19.72 5.59
C GLY A 265 -16.86 -18.66 5.19
N PRO A 266 -16.33 -18.70 3.96
CA PRO A 266 -15.30 -17.76 3.50
C PRO A 266 -15.78 -16.30 3.52
N GLY A 267 -17.08 -16.05 3.35
CA GLY A 267 -17.67 -14.71 3.41
C GLY A 267 -17.79 -14.11 4.80
N ARG A 268 -17.57 -14.88 5.88
CA ARG A 268 -17.53 -14.41 7.28
C ARG A 268 -18.74 -13.53 7.71
N LEU A 269 -19.91 -13.75 7.10
CA LEU A 269 -21.08 -12.88 7.30
C LEU A 269 -21.48 -12.77 8.77
N TYR A 270 -21.41 -13.87 9.52
CA TYR A 270 -21.78 -13.87 10.94
C TYR A 270 -20.80 -13.04 11.78
N GLU A 271 -19.50 -13.19 11.55
CA GLU A 271 -18.46 -12.44 12.25
C GLU A 271 -18.59 -10.95 11.99
N GLU A 272 -18.78 -10.54 10.74
CA GLU A 272 -18.89 -9.12 10.35
C GLU A 272 -20.16 -8.48 10.91
N LEU A 273 -21.30 -9.18 10.85
CA LEU A 273 -22.54 -8.70 11.48
C LEU A 273 -22.40 -8.57 12.99
N ARG A 274 -21.68 -9.49 13.64
CA ARG A 274 -21.41 -9.44 15.07
C ARG A 274 -20.49 -8.28 15.45
N GLU A 275 -19.45 -8.02 14.66
CA GLU A 275 -18.55 -6.87 14.84
C GLU A 275 -19.29 -5.55 14.66
N ARG A 276 -20.21 -5.44 13.70
CA ARG A 276 -21.03 -4.25 13.49
C ARG A 276 -22.04 -3.99 14.61
N ALA A 277 -22.50 -5.04 15.30
CA ALA A 277 -23.48 -4.94 16.37
C ALA A 277 -22.86 -4.63 17.76
N ALA A 278 -21.53 -4.75 17.90
CA ALA A 278 -20.79 -4.52 19.14
C ALA A 278 -20.28 -3.06 19.23
#